data_AF-E6UFW6-F1
#
_entry.id   AF-E6UFW6-F1
#
_cell.length_a   1.000
_cell.length_b   1.000
_cell.length_c   1.000
_cell.angle_alpha   90.00
_cell.angle_beta   90.00
_cell.angle_gamma   90.00
#
_symmetry.space_group_name_H-M   'P 1'
#
loop_
_entity.id
_entity.type
_entity.pdbx_description
1 polymer ?
#
loop_
_entity_poly.entity_id
_entity_poly.type
_entity_poly.pdbx_seq_one_letter_code
_entity_poly.pdbx_strand_id
1 'polypeptide(L)'
;MLFSNRLVKYFIIVFTAAMMTYLVGCNDVKYEKEYKSESPSGEKTVTVKVDYVSRPDVFYNDECIFKYDGSGFSETVYWNVEWLSENEIRLYLDSYNEEDYSIEIPDE
;
A
#
# COMPACT_ATOMS: atom_id res chain seq x y z
N MET A 1 -42.76 28.32 -3.12
CA MET A 1 -42.41 26.96 -3.60
C MET A 1 -42.33 26.03 -2.40
N LEU A 2 -43.38 25.27 -2.13
CA LEU A 2 -43.31 24.13 -1.20
C LEU A 2 -42.75 22.96 -1.99
N PHE A 3 -41.44 22.75 -1.96
CA PHE A 3 -40.84 21.54 -2.53
C PHE A 3 -41.51 20.35 -1.86
N SER A 4 -42.23 19.55 -2.65
CA SER A 4 -42.97 18.39 -2.18
C SER A 4 -42.04 17.52 -1.35
N ASN A 5 -42.45 17.24 -0.11
CA ASN A 5 -41.71 16.47 0.89
C ASN A 5 -41.26 15.09 0.35
N ARG A 6 -41.88 14.60 -0.72
CA ARG A 6 -41.48 13.39 -1.46
C ARG A 6 -40.27 13.61 -2.36
N LEU A 7 -40.23 14.71 -3.13
CA LEU A 7 -39.10 15.03 -4.01
C LEU A 7 -37.82 15.30 -3.21
N VAL A 8 -37.94 15.98 -2.06
CA VAL A 8 -36.81 16.20 -1.14
C VAL A 8 -36.29 14.87 -0.60
N LYS A 9 -37.18 13.94 -0.22
CA LYS A 9 -36.79 12.59 0.23
C LYS A 9 -36.09 11.78 -0.86
N TYR A 10 -36.59 11.80 -2.09
CA TYR A 10 -35.91 11.13 -3.20
C TYR A 10 -34.54 11.73 -3.47
N PHE A 11 -34.41 13.06 -3.40
CA PHE A 11 -33.13 13.73 -3.58
C PHE A 11 -32.13 13.36 -2.48
N ILE A 12 -32.58 13.28 -1.21
CA ILE A 12 -31.76 12.82 -0.09
C ILE A 12 -31.31 11.37 -0.31
N ILE A 13 -32.23 10.46 -0.70
CA ILE A 13 -31.91 9.05 -0.93
C ILE A 13 -30.87 8.92 -2.05
N VAL A 14 -31.07 9.58 -3.19
CA VAL A 14 -30.12 9.55 -4.32
C VAL A 14 -28.77 10.14 -3.92
N PHE A 15 -28.75 11.24 -3.18
CA PHE A 15 -27.51 11.87 -2.72
C PHE A 15 -26.74 10.98 -1.73
N THR A 16 -27.44 10.35 -0.78
CA THR A 16 -26.82 9.40 0.17
C THR A 16 -26.30 8.13 -0.52
N ALA A 17 -27.04 7.60 -1.50
CA ALA A 17 -26.59 6.45 -2.29
C ALA A 17 -25.37 6.80 -3.14
N ALA A 18 -25.36 7.97 -3.80
CA ALA A 18 -24.22 8.46 -4.56
C ALA A 18 -22.99 8.65 -3.66
N MET A 19 -23.15 9.29 -2.49
CA MET A 19 -22.07 9.47 -1.52
C MET A 19 -21.50 8.13 -1.03
N MET A 20 -22.35 7.13 -0.77
CA MET A 20 -21.88 5.79 -0.42
C MET A 20 -21.11 5.13 -1.57
N THR A 21 -21.49 5.32 -2.83
CA THR A 21 -20.71 4.79 -3.98
C THR A 21 -19.38 5.50 -4.20
N TYR A 22 -19.25 6.79 -3.87
CA TYR A 22 -17.98 7.53 -3.93
C TYR A 22 -16.96 7.04 -2.89
N LEU A 23 -17.43 6.46 -1.77
CA LEU A 23 -16.55 5.88 -0.74
C LEU A 23 -16.07 4.46 -1.11
N VAL A 24 -16.59 3.86 -2.19
CA VAL A 24 -16.15 2.56 -2.75
C VAL A 24 -15.15 2.77 -3.91
N GLY A 25 -14.51 3.95 -3.99
CA GLY A 25 -13.26 4.04 -4.74
C GLY A 25 -12.25 3.11 -4.07
N CYS A 26 -11.55 2.27 -4.85
CA CYS A 26 -10.46 1.41 -4.39
C CYS A 26 -9.51 2.23 -3.51
N ASN A 27 -9.69 2.10 -2.21
CA ASN A 27 -8.97 2.89 -1.24
C ASN A 27 -7.66 2.16 -0.97
N ASP A 28 -6.61 2.50 -1.74
CA ASP A 28 -5.20 2.41 -1.31
C ASP A 28 -4.93 3.35 -0.09
N VAL A 29 -5.96 3.69 0.71
CA VAL A 29 -5.90 4.56 1.90
C VAL A 29 -5.02 3.97 3.00
N LYS A 30 -4.54 2.74 2.83
CA LYS A 30 -3.53 2.18 3.73
C LYS A 30 -2.17 2.87 3.54
N TYR A 31 -1.77 3.19 2.30
CA TYR A 31 -0.40 3.57 2.00
C TYR A 31 -0.26 5.07 1.72
N GLU A 32 0.79 5.67 2.28
CA GLU A 32 1.13 7.08 2.06
C GLU A 32 2.13 7.22 0.91
N LYS A 33 3.10 6.29 0.83
CA LYS A 33 4.22 6.35 -0.10
C LYS A 33 4.39 5.01 -0.81
N GLU A 34 4.85 5.07 -2.04
CA GLU A 34 5.24 3.89 -2.81
C GLU A 34 6.50 4.17 -3.61
N TYR A 35 7.32 3.13 -3.82
CA TYR A 35 8.47 3.19 -4.70
C TYR A 35 8.76 1.80 -5.27
N LYS A 36 9.44 1.79 -6.42
CA LYS A 36 9.77 0.57 -7.17
C LYS A 36 11.26 0.28 -7.10
N SER A 37 11.59 -1.00 -7.11
CA SER A 37 12.96 -1.49 -7.24
C SER A 37 13.00 -2.58 -8.30
N GLU A 38 13.96 -2.50 -9.21
CA GLU A 38 14.13 -3.41 -10.34
C GLU A 38 15.26 -4.40 -10.05
N SER A 39 15.08 -5.65 -10.48
CA SER A 39 16.08 -6.69 -10.34
C SER A 39 17.34 -6.38 -11.13
N PRO A 40 18.48 -7.04 -10.85
CA PRO A 40 19.73 -6.76 -11.55
C PRO A 40 19.64 -6.90 -13.08
N SER A 41 18.81 -7.84 -13.57
CA SER A 41 18.48 -7.99 -14.99
C SER A 41 17.45 -6.98 -15.52
N GLY A 42 16.65 -6.38 -14.62
CA GLY A 42 15.51 -5.54 -14.95
C GLY A 42 14.23 -6.31 -15.32
N GLU A 43 14.23 -7.64 -15.23
CA GLU A 43 13.06 -8.47 -15.59
C GLU A 43 11.98 -8.48 -14.50
N LYS A 44 12.39 -8.38 -13.22
CA LYS A 44 11.46 -8.34 -12.09
C LYS A 44 11.44 -6.95 -11.47
N THR A 45 10.25 -6.49 -11.07
CA THR A 45 10.08 -5.22 -10.36
C THR A 45 9.22 -5.46 -9.12
N VAL A 46 9.76 -5.09 -7.95
CA VAL A 46 9.00 -5.05 -6.71
C VAL A 46 8.53 -3.64 -6.42
N THR A 47 7.35 -3.52 -5.83
CA THR A 47 6.81 -2.26 -5.32
C THR A 47 6.76 -2.33 -3.81
N VAL A 48 7.44 -1.41 -3.14
CA VAL A 48 7.31 -1.25 -1.69
C VAL A 48 6.32 -0.14 -1.43
N LYS A 49 5.26 -0.46 -0.68
CA LYS A 49 4.27 0.51 -0.23
C LYS A 49 4.41 0.70 1.28
N VAL A 50 4.45 1.96 1.71
CA VAL A 50 4.66 2.33 3.12
C VAL A 50 3.46 3.09 3.64
N ASP A 51 2.94 2.67 4.79
CA ASP A 51 1.80 3.33 5.42
C ASP A 51 2.17 4.57 6.26
N TYR A 52 1.14 5.25 6.78
CA TYR A 52 1.29 6.49 7.57
C TYR A 52 2.08 6.35 8.88
N VAL A 53 2.39 5.13 9.31
CA VAL A 53 3.22 4.86 10.50
C VAL A 53 4.51 4.13 10.12
N SER A 54 4.95 4.33 8.88
CA SER A 54 6.21 3.84 8.31
C SER A 54 6.36 2.32 8.24
N ARG A 55 5.26 1.56 8.18
CA ARG A 55 5.32 0.10 7.98
C ARG A 55 5.36 -0.25 6.49
N PRO A 56 6.29 -1.10 6.04
CA PRO A 56 6.40 -1.49 4.63
C PRO A 56 5.56 -2.73 4.34
N ASP A 57 5.00 -2.82 3.14
CA ASP A 57 4.62 -4.08 2.54
C ASP A 57 5.27 -4.17 1.15
N VAL A 58 5.64 -5.37 0.73
CA VAL A 58 6.27 -5.60 -0.58
C VAL A 58 5.29 -6.32 -1.50
N PHE A 59 5.19 -5.80 -2.72
CA PHE A 59 4.34 -6.31 -3.76
C PHE A 59 5.16 -6.72 -4.99
N TYR A 60 4.74 -7.81 -5.63
CA TYR A 60 5.23 -8.26 -6.92
C TYR A 60 4.01 -8.60 -7.79
N ASN A 61 3.95 -8.08 -9.02
CA ASN A 61 2.79 -8.23 -9.91
C ASN A 61 1.43 -7.89 -9.24
N ASP A 62 1.41 -6.79 -8.46
CA ASP A 62 0.26 -6.32 -7.67
C ASP A 62 -0.19 -7.28 -6.54
N GLU A 63 0.52 -8.38 -6.31
CA GLU A 63 0.30 -9.31 -5.19
C GLU A 63 1.22 -9.00 -4.01
N CYS A 64 0.67 -8.99 -2.80
CA CYS A 64 1.41 -8.77 -1.56
C CYS A 64 2.21 -10.02 -1.20
N ILE A 65 3.53 -10.00 -1.43
CA ILE A 65 4.43 -11.13 -1.16
C ILE A 65 5.07 -11.05 0.24
N PHE A 66 5.12 -9.84 0.82
CA PHE A 66 5.57 -9.63 2.18
C PHE A 66 4.71 -8.59 2.86
N LYS A 67 4.33 -8.90 4.09
CA LYS A 67 3.54 -8.02 4.95
C LYS A 67 4.24 -7.84 6.28
N TYR A 68 4.54 -6.59 6.62
CA TYR A 68 5.14 -6.28 7.90
C TYR A 68 4.12 -6.45 9.03
N ASP A 69 4.49 -7.20 10.06
CA ASP A 69 3.63 -7.52 11.21
C ASP A 69 3.98 -6.75 12.49
N GLY A 70 5.08 -6.01 12.46
CA GLY A 70 5.51 -5.16 13.57
C GLY A 70 4.63 -3.94 13.81
N SER A 71 4.92 -3.25 14.91
CA SER A 71 4.28 -1.98 15.24
C SER A 71 4.76 -0.87 14.32
N GLY A 72 4.01 0.23 14.25
CA GLY A 72 4.47 1.44 13.55
C GLY A 72 5.66 2.08 14.26
N PHE A 73 6.43 2.87 13.50
CA PHE A 73 7.59 3.58 14.01
C PHE A 73 7.16 4.95 14.57
N SER A 74 7.80 5.38 15.66
CA SER A 74 7.52 6.69 16.27
C SER A 74 8.05 7.86 15.44
N GLU A 75 8.97 7.58 14.52
CA GLU A 75 9.53 8.53 13.57
C GLU A 75 9.29 8.04 12.14
N THR A 76 9.45 8.95 11.18
CA THR A 76 9.42 8.59 9.77
C THR A 76 10.71 7.86 9.41
N VAL A 77 10.60 6.59 9.05
CA VAL A 77 11.73 5.76 8.58
C VAL A 77 11.65 5.53 7.07
N TYR A 78 12.81 5.23 6.46
CA TYR A 78 12.93 4.98 5.04
C TYR A 78 13.54 3.59 4.84
N TRP A 79 12.76 2.70 4.23
CA TRP A 79 13.16 1.33 3.97
C TRP A 79 14.06 1.25 2.74
N ASN A 80 15.18 0.55 2.87
CA ASN A 80 16.07 0.25 1.77
C ASN A 80 15.72 -1.10 1.16
N VAL A 81 15.88 -1.22 -0.15
CA VAL A 81 15.73 -2.48 -0.89
C VAL A 81 17.04 -2.77 -1.59
N GLU A 82 17.62 -3.93 -1.29
CA GLU A 82 18.81 -4.46 -1.94
C GLU A 82 18.45 -5.78 -2.62
N TRP A 83 18.79 -5.95 -3.89
CA TRP A 83 18.61 -7.23 -4.57
C TRP A 83 19.81 -8.13 -4.29
N LEU A 84 19.58 -9.26 -3.61
CA LEU A 84 20.60 -10.27 -3.32
C LEU A 84 20.80 -11.24 -4.49
N SER A 85 19.74 -11.46 -5.26
CA SER A 85 19.75 -12.24 -6.50
C SER A 85 18.61 -11.76 -7.43
N GLU A 86 18.34 -12.44 -8.54
CA GLU A 86 17.15 -12.13 -9.37
C GLU A 86 15.82 -12.44 -8.65
N ASN A 87 15.85 -13.31 -7.65
CA ASN A 87 14.66 -13.85 -6.98
C ASN A 87 14.64 -13.57 -5.48
N GLU A 88 15.54 -12.72 -4.97
CA GLU A 88 15.64 -12.46 -3.54
C GLU A 88 16.01 -11.00 -3.31
N ILE A 89 15.25 -10.35 -2.43
CA ILE A 89 15.54 -9.00 -1.96
C ILE A 89 15.77 -9.01 -0.46
N ARG A 90 16.58 -8.05 -0.01
CA ARG A 90 16.72 -7.65 1.38
C ARG A 90 16.03 -6.31 1.59
N LEU A 91 15.08 -6.28 2.52
CA LEU A 91 14.37 -5.08 2.95
C LEU A 91 14.85 -4.71 4.35
N TYR A 92 15.44 -3.52 4.52
CA TYR A 92 16.09 -3.17 5.79
C TYR A 92 16.08 -1.67 6.13
N LEU A 93 16.35 -1.36 7.39
CA LEU A 93 16.57 0.00 7.90
C LEU A 93 18.03 0.18 8.35
N ASP A 94 18.72 1.23 7.86
CA ASP A 94 20.11 1.51 8.26
C ASP A 94 20.29 1.78 9.76
N SER A 95 19.26 2.32 10.40
CA SER A 95 19.30 2.75 11.82
C SER A 95 18.82 1.67 12.80
N TYR A 96 18.21 0.59 12.32
CA TYR A 96 17.56 -0.43 13.13
C TYR A 96 18.05 -1.82 12.72
N ASN A 97 19.09 -2.33 13.41
CA ASN A 97 19.69 -3.63 13.10
C ASN A 97 18.73 -4.83 13.25
N GLU A 98 17.58 -4.66 13.92
CA GLU A 98 16.58 -5.71 14.13
C GLU A 98 15.56 -5.80 12.97
N GLU A 99 15.53 -4.80 12.10
CA GLU A 99 14.53 -4.64 11.03
C GLU A 99 15.18 -4.95 9.67
N ASP A 100 15.49 -6.22 9.45
CA ASP A 100 16.20 -6.76 8.28
C ASP A 100 15.55 -8.06 7.81
N TYR A 101 14.97 -8.02 6.63
CA TYR A 101 14.13 -9.09 6.10
C TYR A 101 14.66 -9.55 4.75
N SER A 102 14.96 -10.86 4.62
CA SER A 102 15.11 -11.48 3.30
C SER A 102 13.75 -11.97 2.80
N ILE A 103 13.42 -11.61 1.57
CA ILE A 103 12.13 -11.88 0.93
C ILE A 103 12.39 -12.54 -0.42
N GLU A 104 11.90 -13.76 -0.59
CA GLU A 104 11.92 -14.47 -1.86
C GLU A 104 10.82 -13.94 -2.79
N ILE A 105 11.19 -13.68 -4.04
CA ILE A 105 10.27 -13.28 -5.10
C ILE A 105 9.77 -14.56 -5.79
N PRO A 106 8.46 -14.80 -5.83
CA PRO A 106 7.93 -15.99 -6.48
C PRO A 106 8.32 -16.05 -7.96
N ASP A 107 8.46 -17.27 -8.47
CA ASP A 107 8.55 -17.52 -9.91
C ASP A 107 7.15 -17.34 -10.54
N GLU A 108 7.09 -16.90 -11.80
CA GLU A 108 5.83 -16.72 -12.56
C GLU A 108 5.04 -18.03 -12.75
#